data_AF-A0A3D5K4D5-F1
#
_entry.id   AF-A0A3D5K4D5-F1
#
_cell.length_a   1.000
_cell.length_b   1.000
_cell.length_c   1.000
_cell.angle_alpha   90.00
_cell.angle_beta   90.00
_cell.angle_gamma   90.00
#
_symmetry.space_group_name_H-M   'P 1'
#
loop_
_entity.id
_entity.type
_entity.pdbx_description
1 polymer ?
#
loop_
_entity_poly.entity_id
_entity_poly.type
_entity_poly.pdbx_seq_one_letter_code
_entity_poly.pdbx_strand_id
1 'polypeptide(L)'
;MLWFIGRRAAIAVPTLVAISFIIFAILDLAPGDPTSHLPLTIPREVREQIRESMGVNDPFLVKWLLWVKQVMIHEPISLIEQLFNVQIGSGERTRVISWQSRGPVVETIAERLPQTTWVMGLAFVFGILIAVPVGVISAYKQYSVFDQIGTF
;
A
#
# COMPACT_ATOMS: atom_id res chain seq x y z
N MET A 1 10.91 -25.31 -4.27
CA MET A 1 10.68 -23.96 -3.72
C MET A 1 9.64 -23.17 -4.53
N LEU A 2 9.74 -23.09 -5.87
CA LEU A 2 8.78 -22.37 -6.72
C LEU A 2 7.32 -22.85 -6.56
N TRP A 3 7.10 -24.16 -6.46
CA TRP A 3 5.76 -24.73 -6.18
C TRP A 3 5.17 -24.25 -4.84
N PHE A 4 6.01 -24.17 -3.80
CA PHE A 4 5.58 -23.69 -2.47
C PHE A 4 5.22 -22.21 -2.51
N ILE A 5 6.00 -21.39 -3.23
CA ILE A 5 5.73 -19.97 -3.45
C ILE A 5 4.41 -19.81 -4.22
N GLY A 6 4.21 -20.57 -5.30
CA GLY A 6 2.97 -20.55 -6.08
C GLY A 6 1.75 -20.94 -5.25
N ARG A 7 1.84 -22.00 -4.43
CA ARG A 7 0.76 -22.40 -3.52
C ARG A 7 0.42 -21.32 -2.49
N ARG A 8 1.44 -20.66 -1.91
CA ARG A 8 1.21 -19.54 -0.98
C ARG A 8 0.60 -18.33 -1.68
N ALA A 9 1.09 -17.97 -2.86
CA ALA A 9 0.53 -16.87 -3.65
C ALA A 9 -0.95 -17.14 -3.99
N ALA A 10 -1.28 -18.37 -4.37
CA ALA A 10 -2.66 -18.77 -4.66
C ALA A 10 -3.60 -18.63 -3.44
N ILE A 11 -3.11 -18.82 -2.22
CA ILE A 11 -3.88 -18.62 -0.97
C ILE A 11 -3.91 -17.13 -0.58
N ALA A 12 -2.85 -16.38 -0.89
CA ALA A 12 -2.79 -14.95 -0.60
C ALA A 12 -3.77 -14.14 -1.45
N VAL A 13 -3.94 -14.46 -2.73
CA VAL A 13 -4.85 -13.76 -3.64
C VAL A 13 -6.29 -13.65 -3.10
N PRO A 14 -7.00 -14.73 -2.74
CA PRO A 14 -8.36 -14.62 -2.20
C PRO A 14 -8.40 -13.88 -0.87
N THR A 15 -7.36 -14.00 -0.05
CA THR A 15 -7.26 -13.28 1.23
C THR A 15 -7.16 -11.77 0.99
N LEU A 16 -6.32 -11.33 0.06
CA LEU A 16 -6.18 -9.92 -0.30
C LEU A 16 -7.45 -9.36 -0.94
N VAL A 17 -8.12 -10.14 -1.80
CA VAL A 17 -9.41 -9.77 -2.38
C VAL A 17 -10.46 -9.59 -1.29
N ALA A 18 -10.57 -10.53 -0.34
CA ALA A 18 -11.51 -10.41 0.77
C ALA A 18 -11.22 -9.18 1.66
N ILE A 19 -9.96 -8.98 2.06
CA ILE A 19 -9.57 -7.83 2.89
C ILE A 19 -9.83 -6.51 2.15
N SER A 20 -9.44 -6.41 0.86
CA SER A 20 -9.68 -5.19 0.07
C SER A 20 -11.16 -4.89 -0.10
N PHE A 21 -12.00 -5.90 -0.32
CA PHE A 21 -13.44 -5.74 -0.40
C PHE A 21 -14.01 -5.20 0.92
N ILE A 22 -13.59 -5.74 2.06
CA ILE A 22 -14.03 -5.30 3.40
C ILE A 22 -13.56 -3.85 3.66
N ILE A 23 -12.30 -3.53 3.39
CA ILE A 23 -11.79 -2.16 3.58
C ILE A 23 -12.55 -1.17 2.68
N PHE A 24 -12.77 -1.53 1.42
CA PHE A 24 -13.51 -0.68 0.49
C PHE A 24 -14.96 -0.49 0.93
N ALA A 25 -15.61 -1.53 1.47
CA ALA A 25 -16.94 -1.43 2.07
C ALA A 25 -16.97 -0.49 3.29
N ILE A 26 -15.97 -0.57 4.17
CA ILE A 26 -15.86 0.34 5.32
C ILE A 26 -15.67 1.78 4.83
N LEU A 27 -14.88 2.01 3.78
CA LEU A 27 -14.66 3.34 3.22
C LEU A 27 -15.89 3.91 2.50
N ASP A 28 -16.65 3.08 1.78
CA ASP A 28 -17.88 3.52 1.10
C ASP A 28 -19.00 3.87 2.08
N LEU A 29 -19.01 3.20 3.24
CA LEU A 29 -19.92 3.50 4.35
C LEU A 29 -19.42 4.64 5.25
N ALA A 30 -18.15 5.02 5.13
CA ALA A 30 -17.56 6.06 5.96
C ALA A 30 -18.16 7.44 5.58
N PRO A 31 -18.51 8.28 6.57
CA PRO A 31 -18.99 9.62 6.29
C PRO A 31 -17.83 10.48 5.75
N GLY A 32 -17.83 10.74 4.45
CA GLY A 32 -16.82 11.57 3.79
C GLY A 32 -17.02 11.61 2.28
N ASP A 33 -17.60 12.70 1.78
CA ASP A 33 -17.73 12.92 0.34
C ASP A 33 -16.41 13.51 -0.20
N PRO A 34 -15.85 13.03 -1.33
CA PRO A 34 -14.73 13.69 -2.00
C PRO A 34 -14.99 15.17 -2.31
N THR A 35 -16.25 15.62 -2.37
CA THR A 35 -16.63 17.03 -2.53
C THR A 35 -16.80 17.80 -1.22
N SER A 36 -16.60 17.17 -0.06
CA SER A 36 -16.75 17.81 1.27
C SER A 36 -15.83 19.01 1.48
N HIS A 37 -14.70 19.07 0.76
CA HIS A 37 -13.75 20.18 0.82
C HIS A 37 -14.03 21.30 -0.20
N LEU A 38 -15.10 21.18 -1.01
CA LEU A 38 -15.47 22.23 -1.95
C LEU A 38 -16.05 23.45 -1.19
N PRO A 39 -15.71 24.68 -1.61
CA PRO A 39 -16.29 25.89 -1.03
C PRO A 39 -17.83 25.87 -1.06
N LEU A 40 -18.45 26.38 0.01
CA LEU A 40 -19.92 26.52 0.09
C LEU A 40 -20.47 27.54 -0.92
N THR A 41 -19.61 28.35 -1.54
CA THR A 41 -19.94 29.27 -2.64
C THR A 41 -20.30 28.59 -3.95
N ILE A 42 -19.95 27.31 -4.13
CA ILE A 42 -20.31 26.56 -5.34
C ILE A 42 -21.81 26.18 -5.27
N PRO A 43 -22.63 26.53 -6.28
CA PRO A 43 -24.03 26.14 -6.36
C PRO A 43 -24.22 24.62 -6.19
N ARG A 44 -25.35 24.20 -5.62
CA ARG A 44 -25.61 22.79 -5.32
C ARG A 44 -25.64 21.94 -6.59
N GLU A 45 -26.18 22.49 -7.67
CA GLU A 45 -26.26 21.86 -8.98
C GLU A 45 -24.87 21.55 -9.56
N VAL A 46 -23.94 22.50 -9.46
CA VAL A 46 -22.55 22.31 -9.93
C VAL A 46 -21.84 21.26 -9.08
N ARG A 47 -22.10 21.24 -7.77
CA ARG A 47 -21.56 20.22 -6.87
C ARG A 47 -22.05 18.82 -7.22
N GLU A 48 -23.34 18.66 -7.54
CA GLU A 48 -23.91 17.38 -7.95
C GLU A 48 -23.32 16.90 -9.29
N GLN A 49 -23.15 17.79 -10.27
CA GLN A 49 -22.48 17.47 -11.53
C GLN A 49 -21.03 17.00 -11.31
N ILE A 50 -20.31 17.61 -10.37
CA ILE A 50 -18.95 17.17 -9.99
C ILE A 50 -19.01 15.78 -9.36
N ARG A 51 -20.00 15.48 -8.52
CA ARG A 51 -20.15 14.14 -7.90
C ARG A 51 -20.47 13.06 -8.93
N GLU A 52 -21.32 13.37 -9.90
CA GLU A 52 -21.66 12.45 -10.99
C GLU A 52 -20.46 12.17 -11.89
N SER A 53 -19.73 13.22 -12.30
CA SER A 53 -18.53 13.04 -13.16
C SER A 53 -17.40 12.27 -12.48
N MET A 54 -17.38 12.21 -11.14
CA MET A 54 -16.43 11.41 -10.37
C MET A 54 -16.88 9.96 -10.13
N GLY A 55 -18.07 9.55 -10.59
CA GLY A 55 -18.59 8.19 -10.37
C GLY A 55 -18.90 7.88 -8.90
N VAL A 56 -19.09 8.90 -8.05
CA VAL A 56 -19.36 8.73 -6.61
C VAL A 56 -20.64 7.92 -6.38
N ASN A 57 -21.61 8.10 -7.28
CA ASN A 57 -22.94 7.48 -7.20
C ASN A 57 -23.00 6.10 -7.88
N ASP A 58 -21.91 5.60 -8.47
CA ASP A 58 -21.91 4.30 -9.13
C ASP A 58 -22.11 3.14 -8.14
N PRO A 59 -22.65 1.99 -8.59
CA PRO A 59 -22.81 0.82 -7.74
C PRO A 59 -21.48 0.40 -7.11
N PHE A 60 -21.52 -0.01 -5.84
CA PHE A 60 -20.36 -0.42 -5.04
C PHE A 60 -19.39 -1.33 -5.82
N LEU A 61 -19.92 -2.37 -6.47
CA LEU A 61 -19.12 -3.36 -7.18
C LEU A 61 -18.38 -2.74 -8.39
N VAL A 62 -19.01 -1.78 -9.07
CA VAL A 62 -18.39 -1.07 -10.21
C VAL A 62 -17.22 -0.22 -9.70
N LYS A 63 -17.43 0.56 -8.63
CA LYS A 63 -16.37 1.37 -8.00
C LYS A 63 -15.19 0.51 -7.57
N TRP A 64 -15.46 -0.62 -6.91
CA TRP A 64 -14.42 -1.55 -6.48
C TRP A 64 -13.66 -2.18 -7.65
N LEU A 65 -14.35 -2.64 -8.70
CA LEU A 65 -13.69 -3.22 -9.88
C LEU A 65 -12.82 -2.21 -10.63
N LEU A 66 -13.30 -0.96 -10.78
CA LEU A 66 -12.52 0.12 -11.38
C LEU A 66 -11.27 0.42 -10.56
N TRP A 67 -11.40 0.48 -9.24
CA TRP A 67 -10.27 0.65 -8.32
C TRP A 67 -9.26 -0.51 -8.43
N VAL A 68 -9.73 -1.77 -8.46
CA VAL A 68 -8.86 -2.94 -8.65
C VAL A 68 -8.11 -2.86 -9.97
N LYS A 69 -8.77 -2.51 -11.07
CA LYS A 69 -8.13 -2.31 -12.38
C LYS A 69 -7.04 -1.24 -12.30
N GLN A 70 -7.31 -0.16 -11.58
CA GLN A 70 -6.38 0.94 -11.38
C GLN A 70 -5.13 0.51 -10.63
N VAL A 71 -5.30 -0.11 -9.45
CA VAL A 71 -4.21 -0.54 -8.59
C VAL A 71 -3.42 -1.71 -9.19
N MET A 72 -4.08 -2.65 -9.87
CA MET A 72 -3.42 -3.86 -10.37
C MET A 72 -2.81 -3.70 -11.77
N ILE A 73 -3.30 -2.76 -12.57
CA ILE A 73 -2.87 -2.59 -13.97
C ILE A 73 -2.23 -1.21 -14.18
N HIS A 74 -2.94 -0.13 -13.86
CA HIS A 74 -2.48 1.22 -14.19
C HIS A 74 -1.28 1.64 -13.34
N GLU A 75 -1.31 1.37 -12.03
CA GLU A 75 -0.23 1.74 -11.11
C GLU A 75 1.10 1.01 -11.38
N PRO A 76 1.15 -0.33 -11.57
CA PRO A 76 2.41 -1.01 -11.87
C PRO A 76 3.01 -0.56 -13.19
N ILE A 77 2.18 -0.30 -14.20
CA ILE A 77 2.65 0.25 -15.47
C ILE A 77 3.25 1.64 -15.24
N SER A 78 2.56 2.54 -14.54
CA SER A 78 3.06 3.88 -14.22
C SER A 78 4.41 3.83 -13.49
N LEU A 79 4.57 2.91 -12.54
CA LEU A 79 5.82 2.73 -11.81
C LEU A 79 6.95 2.25 -12.73
N ILE A 80 6.68 1.31 -13.63
CA ILE A 80 7.65 0.85 -14.64
C ILE A 80 8.03 1.99 -15.59
N GLU A 81 7.05 2.78 -16.05
CA GLU A 81 7.29 3.93 -16.91
C GLU A 81 8.19 4.98 -16.23
N GLN A 82 7.97 5.23 -14.94
CA GLN A 82 8.81 6.13 -14.14
C GLN A 82 10.22 5.60 -13.92
N LEU A 83 10.37 4.30 -13.62
CA LEU A 83 11.68 3.70 -13.34
C LEU A 83 12.55 3.58 -14.60
N PHE A 84 11.96 3.19 -15.73
CA PHE A 84 12.70 2.92 -16.97
C PHE A 84 12.66 4.09 -17.96
N ASN A 85 11.91 5.15 -17.64
CA ASN A 85 11.71 6.32 -18.50
C ASN A 85 11.19 5.92 -19.90
N VAL A 86 10.34 4.90 -19.95
CA VAL A 86 9.70 4.35 -21.16
C VAL A 86 8.21 4.68 -21.10
N GLN A 87 7.57 5.02 -22.22
CA GLN A 87 6.13 5.19 -22.31
C GLN A 87 5.49 3.97 -22.95
N ILE A 88 4.53 3.35 -22.27
CA ILE A 88 3.78 2.19 -22.76
C ILE A 88 2.37 2.71 -23.07
N GLY A 89 1.86 2.57 -24.30
CA GLY A 89 0.47 2.96 -24.63
C GLY A 89 0.19 4.47 -24.70
N SER A 90 -1.08 4.87 -24.55
CA SER A 90 -1.51 6.28 -24.53
C SER A 90 -1.29 6.85 -23.13
N GLY A 91 -0.48 7.91 -23.00
CA GLY A 91 -0.04 8.48 -21.71
C GLY A 91 -1.14 8.95 -20.75
N GLU A 92 -2.40 8.99 -21.17
CA GLU A 92 -3.53 9.30 -20.30
C GLU A 92 -4.12 8.03 -19.67
N ARG A 93 -3.67 7.72 -18.45
CA ARG A 93 -4.27 6.69 -17.60
C ARG A 93 -4.88 7.32 -16.38
N THR A 94 -6.08 6.88 -16.02
CA THR A 94 -6.66 7.19 -14.71
C THR A 94 -5.80 6.54 -13.63
N ARG A 95 -5.20 7.36 -12.75
CA ARG A 95 -4.37 6.92 -11.61
C ARG A 95 -5.06 7.17 -10.29
N VAL A 96 -4.71 6.40 -9.27
CA VAL A 96 -5.35 6.49 -7.95
C VAL A 96 -4.91 7.81 -7.31
N ILE A 97 -5.82 8.78 -7.23
CA ILE A 97 -5.54 10.09 -6.65
C ILE A 97 -5.99 10.13 -5.19
N SER A 98 -5.11 10.63 -4.33
CA SER A 98 -5.45 10.97 -2.95
C SER A 98 -6.21 12.29 -2.90
N TRP A 99 -7.38 12.32 -2.28
CA TRP A 99 -8.13 13.57 -2.07
C TRP A 99 -7.46 14.51 -1.06
N GLN A 100 -6.68 13.97 -0.12
CA GLN A 100 -5.93 14.75 0.86
C GLN A 100 -4.68 15.37 0.24
N SER A 101 -3.91 14.56 -0.48
CA SER A 101 -2.62 14.93 -1.06
C SER A 101 -2.75 15.58 -2.44
N ARG A 102 -3.94 15.49 -3.06
CA ARG A 102 -4.26 15.93 -4.43
C ARG A 102 -3.28 15.40 -5.48
N GLY A 103 -2.73 14.23 -5.22
CA GLY A 103 -1.68 13.63 -6.04
C GLY A 103 -1.85 12.11 -6.11
N PRO A 104 -1.16 11.48 -7.06
CA PRO A 104 -1.10 10.02 -7.15
C PRO A 104 -0.61 9.37 -5.84
N VAL A 105 -1.31 8.31 -5.42
CA VAL A 105 -1.03 7.62 -4.15
C VAL A 105 0.30 6.88 -4.19
N VAL A 106 0.65 6.26 -5.32
CA VAL A 106 1.87 5.44 -5.43
C VAL A 106 3.13 6.28 -5.32
N GLU A 107 3.13 7.48 -5.88
CA GLU A 107 4.22 8.45 -5.79
C GLU A 107 4.39 8.91 -4.34
N THR A 108 3.27 9.19 -3.65
CA THR A 108 3.30 9.54 -2.23
C THR A 108 3.88 8.40 -1.38
N ILE A 109 3.58 7.14 -1.72
CA ILE A 109 4.16 5.97 -1.06
C ILE A 109 5.65 5.88 -1.40
N ALA A 110 6.02 6.00 -2.68
CA ALA A 110 7.38 5.90 -3.17
C ALA A 110 8.31 6.95 -2.55
N GLU A 111 7.83 8.18 -2.34
CA GLU A 111 8.54 9.24 -1.64
C GLU A 111 8.84 8.89 -0.17
N ARG A 112 7.99 8.07 0.46
CA ARG A 112 8.14 7.66 1.87
C ARG A 112 8.95 6.37 2.05
N LEU A 113 9.05 5.54 1.00
CA LEU A 113 9.76 4.27 1.04
C LEU A 113 11.23 4.39 1.48
N PRO A 114 12.04 5.35 0.97
CA PRO A 114 13.45 5.47 1.36
C PRO A 114 13.65 5.66 2.86
N GLN A 115 12.77 6.44 3.50
CA GLN A 115 12.87 6.72 4.93
C GLN A 115 12.62 5.46 5.76
N THR A 116 11.57 4.70 5.43
CA THR A 116 11.28 3.44 6.14
C THR A 116 12.36 2.39 5.91
N THR A 117 12.90 2.33 4.69
CA THR A 117 14.00 1.43 4.32
C THR A 117 15.26 1.76 5.12
N TRP A 118 15.58 3.05 5.27
CA TRP A 118 16.74 3.49 6.04
C TRP A 118 16.61 3.12 7.52
N VAL A 119 15.47 3.44 8.14
CA VAL A 119 15.22 3.15 9.56
C VAL A 119 15.26 1.64 9.83
N MET A 120 14.57 0.85 9.00
CA MET A 120 14.54 -0.60 9.15
C MET A 120 15.90 -1.23 8.86
N GLY A 121 16.63 -0.72 7.85
CA GLY A 121 17.99 -1.15 7.53
C GLY A 121 18.96 -0.92 8.69
N LEU A 122 18.92 0.26 9.31
CA LEU A 122 19.72 0.54 10.51
C LEU A 122 19.36 -0.38 11.67
N ALA A 123 18.06 -0.57 11.93
CA ALA A 123 17.60 -1.48 12.99
C ALA A 123 18.12 -2.91 12.78
N PHE A 124 18.12 -3.42 11.54
CA PHE A 124 18.70 -4.73 11.23
C PHE A 124 20.20 -4.77 11.45
N VAL A 125 20.94 -3.72 11.04
CA VAL A 125 22.40 -3.66 11.25
C VAL A 125 22.73 -3.69 12.74
N PHE A 126 22.10 -2.84 13.55
CA PHE A 126 22.31 -2.84 15.01
C PHE A 126 21.87 -4.15 15.64
N GLY A 127 20.73 -4.70 15.22
CA GLY A 127 20.23 -5.99 15.68
C GLY A 127 21.22 -7.12 15.42
N ILE A 128 21.78 -7.21 14.22
CA ILE A 128 22.79 -8.22 13.85
C ILE A 128 24.09 -7.99 14.63
N LEU A 129 24.54 -6.74 14.74
CA LEU A 129 25.76 -6.40 15.48
C LEU A 129 25.70 -6.77 16.96
N ILE A 130 24.51 -6.80 17.57
CA ILE A 130 24.33 -7.22 18.97
C ILE A 130 24.02 -8.71 19.05
N ALA A 131 23.11 -9.22 18.21
CA ALA A 131 22.64 -10.59 18.25
C ALA A 131 23.74 -11.59 17.89
N VAL A 132 24.60 -11.27 16.92
CA VAL A 132 25.67 -12.19 16.50
C VAL A 132 26.71 -12.39 17.62
N PRO A 133 27.31 -11.34 18.22
CA PRO A 133 28.23 -11.54 19.35
C PRO A 133 27.59 -12.22 20.55
N VAL A 134 26.37 -11.81 20.93
CA VAL A 134 25.65 -12.44 22.05
C VAL A 134 25.39 -13.92 21.77
N GLY A 135 24.93 -14.25 20.55
CA GLY A 135 24.71 -15.63 20.13
C GLY A 135 25.99 -16.47 20.12
N VAL A 136 27.10 -15.91 19.63
CA VAL A 136 28.41 -16.58 19.63
C VAL A 136 28.92 -16.82 21.05
N ILE A 137 28.82 -15.82 21.94
CA ILE A 137 29.23 -15.96 23.35
C ILE A 137 28.40 -17.01 24.07
N SER A 138 27.08 -17.01 23.86
CA SER A 138 26.18 -18.03 24.43
C SER A 138 26.54 -19.43 23.95
N ALA A 139 26.79 -19.58 22.64
CA ALA A 139 27.17 -20.87 22.04
C ALA A 139 28.52 -21.41 22.55
N TYR A 140 29.49 -20.54 22.86
CA TYR A 140 30.79 -20.93 23.40
C TYR A 140 30.77 -21.22 24.91
N LYS A 141 29.94 -20.50 25.69
CA LYS A 141 29.80 -20.69 27.15
C LYS A 141 28.46 -21.33 27.52
N GLN A 142 28.26 -22.55 27.04
CA GLN A 142 27.07 -23.36 27.32
C GLN A 142 26.86 -23.51 28.84
N TYR A 143 25.61 -23.37 29.33
CA TYR A 143 25.21 -23.41 30.74
C TYR A 143 25.67 -22.24 31.64
N SER A 144 26.11 -21.12 31.05
CA SER A 144 26.42 -19.89 31.80
C SER A 144 25.15 -19.09 32.15
N VAL A 145 25.25 -18.16 33.12
CA VAL A 145 24.18 -17.18 33.41
C VAL A 145 23.77 -16.41 32.14
N PHE A 146 24.71 -16.21 31.21
CA PHE A 146 24.45 -15.62 29.89
C PHE A 146 23.59 -16.50 28.95
N ASP A 147 23.67 -17.82 29.11
CA ASP A 147 22.85 -18.80 28.37
C ASP A 147 21.43 -18.90 28.98
N GLN A 148 21.32 -18.84 30.31
CA GLN A 148 20.03 -18.89 31.03
C GLN A 148 19.19 -17.62 30.87
N ILE A 149 19.80 -16.43 30.77
CA ILE A 149 19.06 -15.17 30.56
C ILE A 149 18.54 -15.04 29.12
N GLY A 150 19.22 -15.63 28.14
CA GLY A 150 18.84 -15.53 26.71
C GLY A 150 17.85 -16.58 26.23
N THR A 151 17.54 -17.60 27.03
CA THR A 151 16.69 -18.75 26.65
C THR A 151 15.26 -18.69 27.21
N PHE A 152 14.93 -17.64 27.98
CA PHE A 152 13.54 -17.29 28.35
C PHE A 152 12.96 -16.26 27.37
#